data_AF-A0AAV9XIR6-F1
#
_entry.id   AF-A0AAV9XIR6-F1
#
_cell.length_a   1.000
_cell.length_b   1.000
_cell.length_c   1.000
_cell.angle_alpha   90.00
_cell.angle_beta   90.00
_cell.angle_gamma   90.00
#
_symmetry.space_group_name_H-M   'P 1'
#
loop_
_entity.id
_entity.type
_entity.pdbx_description
1 polymer ?
#
loop_
_entity_poly.entity_id
_entity_poly.type
_entity_poly.pdbx_seq_one_letter_code
_entity_poly.pdbx_strand_id
1 'polypeptide(L)'
;MDELKSFVTSFLLPPSSPHPDRSSFVTNKITKPMILACSHGSRDERCGILGPAIAKSFEEALSRQIGTPKVEAIIGEISHIGGHKFAGNIIIHLPADHDLSKIINDAPVASSSPIAGLMKAFGRADISKPADGVAIWYGRVMPYHAEGIIEMTLKNRKVIRDLLRGVVNSNGELVDLRSTGLLSAS
;
A
#
# COMPACT_ATOMS: atom_id res chain seq x y z
N MET A 1 11.19 23.35 10.68
CA MET A 1 11.07 22.68 11.99
C MET A 1 9.80 23.11 12.72
N ASP A 2 9.48 24.41 12.74
CA ASP A 2 8.29 24.92 13.45
C ASP A 2 6.97 24.51 12.80
N GLU A 3 6.90 24.45 11.46
CA GLU A 3 5.72 23.94 10.73
C GLU A 3 5.42 22.47 11.04
N LEU A 4 6.45 21.61 11.06
CA LEU A 4 6.29 20.18 11.38
C LEU A 4 5.86 19.98 12.83
N LYS A 5 6.46 20.72 13.78
CA LYS A 5 6.05 20.68 15.19
C LYS A 5 4.60 21.13 15.34
N SER A 6 4.23 22.25 14.72
CA SER A 6 2.86 22.77 14.71
C SER A 6 1.88 21.76 14.16
N PHE A 7 2.21 21.10 13.05
CA PHE A 7 1.39 20.05 12.45
C PHE A 7 1.19 18.87 13.41
N VAL A 8 2.27 18.36 14.01
CA VAL A 8 2.23 17.22 14.95
C VAL A 8 1.37 17.56 16.16
N THR A 9 1.58 18.72 16.78
CA THR A 9 0.84 19.12 17.98
C THR A 9 -0.62 19.44 17.70
N SER A 10 -0.95 19.93 16.50
CA SER A 10 -2.30 20.34 16.13
C SER A 10 -3.16 19.18 15.62
N PHE A 11 -2.55 18.19 14.95
CA PHE A 11 -3.30 17.16 14.21
C PHE A 11 -2.97 15.71 14.58
N LEU A 12 -1.78 15.40 15.11
CA LEU A 12 -1.35 14.02 15.34
C LEU A 12 -1.37 13.59 16.82
N LEU A 13 -1.17 14.52 17.75
CA LEU A 13 -1.21 14.23 19.18
C LEU A 13 -2.64 14.33 19.75
N PRO A 14 -2.96 13.60 20.83
CA PRO A 14 -4.21 13.79 21.55
C PRO A 14 -4.37 15.26 21.97
N PRO A 15 -5.54 15.88 21.77
CA PRO A 15 -5.73 17.29 22.06
C PRO A 15 -5.58 17.55 23.57
N SER A 16 -4.78 18.54 23.93
CA SER A 16 -4.72 19.09 25.29
C SER A 16 -5.67 20.29 25.50
N SER A 17 -6.37 20.74 24.43
CA SER A 17 -7.26 21.92 24.36
C SER A 17 -8.21 21.80 23.13
N PRO A 18 -9.22 22.68 22.92
CA PRO A 18 -10.19 22.52 21.83
C PRO A 18 -9.50 22.37 20.47
N HIS A 19 -9.94 21.40 19.67
CA HIS A 19 -9.30 21.07 18.40
C HIS A 19 -9.20 22.31 17.49
N PRO A 20 -8.04 22.58 16.88
CA PRO A 20 -7.99 23.45 15.71
C PRO A 20 -8.92 22.89 14.64
N ASP A 21 -9.59 23.79 13.91
CA ASP A 21 -10.58 23.41 12.91
C ASP A 21 -9.95 22.41 11.92
N ARG A 22 -10.48 21.18 11.90
CA ARG A 22 -10.02 20.10 11.00
C ARG A 22 -10.16 20.50 9.53
N SER A 23 -10.98 21.52 9.22
CA SER A 23 -11.10 22.10 7.88
C SER A 23 -9.80 22.78 7.39
N SER A 24 -8.90 23.17 8.29
CA SER A 24 -7.60 23.78 7.95
C SER A 24 -6.57 22.78 7.42
N PHE A 25 -6.85 21.48 7.54
CA PHE A 25 -5.96 20.43 7.06
C PHE A 25 -6.14 20.23 5.55
N VAL A 26 -5.18 20.71 4.77
CA VAL A 26 -5.17 20.50 3.33
C VAL A 26 -4.71 19.07 3.03
N THR A 27 -5.57 18.30 2.37
CA THR A 27 -5.22 16.98 1.83
C THR A 27 -4.89 17.09 0.36
N ASN A 28 -3.88 16.35 -0.08
CA ASN A 28 -3.60 16.17 -1.49
C ASN A 28 -3.96 14.75 -1.91
N LYS A 29 -4.58 14.61 -3.08
CA LYS A 29 -4.85 13.29 -3.64
C LYS A 29 -3.53 12.61 -4.01
N ILE A 30 -3.39 11.35 -3.65
CA ILE A 30 -2.29 10.52 -4.14
C ILE A 30 -2.58 10.19 -5.61
N THR A 31 -1.71 10.63 -6.50
CA THR A 31 -1.86 10.49 -7.96
C THR A 31 -0.87 9.49 -8.56
N LYS A 32 0.05 8.96 -7.77
CA LYS A 32 1.07 8.00 -8.20
C LYS A 32 1.00 6.75 -7.33
N PRO A 33 1.34 5.56 -7.87
CA PRO A 33 1.59 4.39 -7.06
C PRO A 33 2.53 4.70 -5.90
N MET A 34 2.28 4.12 -4.73
CA MET A 34 3.17 4.21 -3.58
C MET A 34 3.64 2.82 -3.19
N ILE A 35 4.92 2.66 -2.96
CA ILE A 35 5.52 1.43 -2.45
C ILE A 35 6.09 1.73 -1.07
N LEU A 36 5.47 1.12 -0.06
CA LEU A 36 5.76 1.39 1.35
C LEU A 36 6.37 0.15 2.00
N ALA A 37 7.66 0.21 2.32
CA ALA A 37 8.41 -0.90 2.92
C ALA A 37 8.41 -0.81 4.45
N CYS A 38 8.02 -1.88 5.14
CA CYS A 38 8.15 -1.95 6.59
C CYS A 38 9.64 -2.04 6.97
N SER A 39 10.15 -1.04 7.69
CA SER A 39 11.54 -0.99 8.17
C SER A 39 11.65 -1.02 9.70
N HIS A 40 10.58 -1.44 10.38
CA HIS A 40 10.57 -1.50 11.83
C HIS A 40 11.29 -2.75 12.36
N GLY A 41 12.36 -2.56 13.15
CA GLY A 41 13.20 -3.65 13.66
C GLY A 41 12.81 -4.23 15.03
N SER A 42 12.01 -3.54 15.85
CA SER A 42 11.81 -3.96 17.27
C SER A 42 11.09 -5.30 17.44
N ARG A 43 10.17 -5.63 16.53
CA ARG A 43 9.35 -6.85 16.58
C ARG A 43 9.93 -7.96 15.72
N ASP A 44 10.70 -7.63 14.67
CA ASP A 44 11.45 -8.58 13.85
C ASP A 44 12.60 -7.82 13.17
N GLU A 45 13.84 -8.16 13.54
CA GLU A 45 15.05 -7.50 13.04
C GLU A 45 15.15 -7.57 11.51
N ARG A 46 14.65 -8.65 10.89
CA ARG A 46 14.70 -8.83 9.44
C ARG A 46 13.94 -7.72 8.71
N CYS A 47 12.85 -7.20 9.27
CA CYS A 47 12.15 -6.05 8.68
C CYS A 47 13.01 -4.79 8.77
N GLY A 48 13.71 -4.57 9.89
CA GLY A 48 14.64 -3.45 10.05
C GLY A 48 15.81 -3.48 9.08
N ILE A 49 16.30 -4.68 8.73
CA ILE A 49 17.38 -4.85 7.76
C ILE A 49 16.86 -4.76 6.31
N LEU A 50 15.77 -5.45 6.00
CA LEU A 50 15.27 -5.57 4.63
C LEU A 50 14.56 -4.31 4.14
N GLY A 51 13.81 -3.61 5.00
CA GLY A 51 13.00 -2.45 4.61
C GLY A 51 13.78 -1.37 3.84
N PRO A 52 14.87 -0.82 4.41
CA PRO A 52 15.70 0.19 3.73
C PRO A 52 16.34 -0.35 2.44
N ALA A 53 16.81 -1.60 2.45
CA ALA A 53 17.42 -2.22 1.27
C ALA A 53 16.41 -2.40 0.12
N ILE A 54 15.17 -2.77 0.45
CA ILE A 54 14.08 -2.90 -0.52
C ILE A 54 13.71 -1.52 -1.08
N ALA A 55 13.54 -0.50 -0.22
CA ALA A 55 13.21 0.86 -0.64
C ALA A 55 14.26 1.40 -1.64
N LYS A 56 15.54 1.31 -1.29
CA LYS A 56 16.65 1.69 -2.18
C LYS A 56 16.62 0.94 -3.51
N SER A 57 16.34 -0.36 -3.49
CA SER A 57 16.27 -1.16 -4.73
C SER A 57 15.15 -0.71 -5.66
N PHE A 58 14.01 -0.27 -5.11
CA PHE A 58 12.93 0.30 -5.91
C PHE A 58 13.31 1.66 -6.50
N GLU A 59 13.95 2.54 -5.74
CA GLU A 59 14.45 3.84 -6.23
C GLU A 59 15.42 3.67 -7.40
N GLU A 60 16.38 2.75 -7.26
CA GLU A 60 17.33 2.40 -8.31
C GLU A 60 16.64 1.80 -9.53
N ALA A 61 15.73 0.84 -9.32
CA ALA A 61 15.00 0.19 -10.39
C ALA A 61 14.11 1.16 -11.19
N LEU A 62 13.43 2.10 -10.50
CA LEU A 62 12.62 3.13 -11.14
C LEU A 62 13.48 4.10 -11.96
N SER A 63 14.67 4.44 -11.47
CA SER A 63 15.62 5.32 -12.16
C SER A 63 16.25 4.66 -13.39
N ARG A 64 16.46 3.33 -13.35
CA ARG A 64 17.08 2.53 -14.41
C ARG A 64 16.10 1.94 -15.42
N GLN A 65 14.82 2.32 -15.40
CA GLN A 65 13.82 1.77 -16.32
C GLN A 65 14.23 1.93 -17.79
N ILE A 66 14.30 0.79 -18.48
CA ILE A 66 14.49 0.69 -19.93
C ILE A 66 13.13 0.38 -20.57
N GLY A 67 12.85 0.98 -21.73
CA GLY A 67 11.59 0.79 -22.47
C GLY A 67 10.48 1.79 -22.09
N THR A 68 9.33 1.64 -22.74
CA THR A 68 8.12 2.46 -22.55
C THR A 68 6.90 1.57 -22.31
N PRO A 69 5.95 1.98 -21.44
CA PRO A 69 5.94 3.21 -20.65
C PRO A 69 6.87 3.14 -19.42
N LYS A 70 7.46 4.28 -19.07
CA LYS A 70 8.09 4.47 -17.76
C LYS A 70 7.01 4.74 -16.72
N VAL A 71 7.18 4.20 -15.52
CA VAL A 71 6.27 4.42 -14.39
C VAL A 71 6.97 5.24 -13.32
N GLU A 72 6.24 6.17 -12.72
CA GLU A 72 6.68 6.86 -11.51
C GLU A 72 5.96 6.27 -10.30
N ALA A 73 6.67 6.14 -9.18
CA ALA A 73 6.07 5.74 -7.91
C ALA A 73 6.76 6.48 -6.76
N ILE A 74 6.00 6.69 -5.68
CA ILE A 74 6.51 7.23 -4.42
C ILE A 74 7.04 6.05 -3.61
N ILE A 75 8.29 6.13 -3.18
CA ILE A 75 8.90 5.12 -2.31
C ILE A 75 8.91 5.67 -0.88
N GLY A 76 8.56 4.82 0.08
CA GLY A 76 8.56 5.20 1.48
C GLY A 76 8.89 4.04 2.39
N GLU A 77 9.49 4.37 3.52
CA GLU A 77 9.65 3.47 4.65
C GLU A 77 8.55 3.73 5.67
N ILE A 78 8.01 2.66 6.25
CA ILE A 78 6.90 2.73 7.21
C ILE A 78 7.19 1.90 8.46
N SER A 79 6.45 2.22 9.52
CA SER A 79 6.46 1.47 10.77
C SER A 79 5.80 0.08 10.60
N HIS A 80 5.74 -0.66 11.70
CA HIS A 80 5.24 -2.03 11.75
C HIS A 80 3.79 -2.18 11.24
N ILE A 81 3.56 -3.08 10.27
CA ILE A 81 2.24 -3.40 9.69
C ILE A 81 1.74 -4.82 10.00
N GLY A 82 2.40 -5.55 10.90
CA GLY A 82 2.12 -6.98 11.11
C GLY A 82 2.83 -7.90 10.10
N GLY A 83 2.50 -9.20 10.13
CA GLY A 83 2.94 -10.14 9.09
C GLY A 83 4.42 -10.57 9.15
N HIS A 84 5.03 -10.60 10.33
CA HIS A 84 6.49 -10.79 10.50
C HIS A 84 7.01 -12.16 10.11
N LYS A 85 6.11 -13.14 10.12
CA LYS A 85 6.33 -14.45 9.49
C LYS A 85 6.77 -14.32 8.02
N PHE A 86 6.46 -13.21 7.37
CA PHE A 86 6.77 -12.88 5.98
C PHE A 86 7.68 -11.64 5.83
N ALA A 87 8.62 -11.43 6.75
CA ALA A 87 9.58 -10.32 6.72
C ALA A 87 10.11 -9.97 5.31
N GLY A 88 10.30 -8.69 5.04
CA GLY A 88 10.28 -8.13 3.68
C GLY A 88 8.86 -7.76 3.25
N ASN A 89 8.11 -7.10 4.15
CA ASN A 89 6.74 -6.69 3.89
C ASN A 89 6.72 -5.32 3.19
N ILE A 90 5.97 -5.24 2.10
CA ILE A 90 5.65 -3.96 1.43
C ILE A 90 4.14 -3.84 1.21
N ILE A 91 3.64 -2.62 1.25
CA ILE A 91 2.31 -2.25 0.77
C ILE A 91 2.47 -1.46 -0.52
N ILE A 92 1.79 -1.90 -1.57
CA ILE A 92 1.66 -1.15 -2.82
C ILE A 92 0.28 -0.52 -2.82
N HIS A 93 0.20 0.79 -2.65
CA HIS A 93 -1.02 1.56 -2.84
C HIS A 93 -1.09 2.01 -4.30
N LEU A 94 -2.21 1.73 -4.96
CA LEU A 94 -2.46 2.17 -6.33
C LEU A 94 -3.59 3.20 -6.33
N PRO A 95 -3.41 4.37 -6.96
CA PRO A 95 -4.44 5.38 -7.00
C PRO A 95 -5.64 4.90 -7.83
N ALA A 96 -6.80 5.52 -7.64
CA ALA A 96 -8.07 5.05 -8.22
C ALA A 96 -8.11 5.04 -9.75
N ASP A 97 -7.32 5.90 -10.39
CA ASP A 97 -7.19 6.01 -11.84
C ASP A 97 -6.26 4.94 -12.45
N HIS A 98 -5.44 4.27 -11.63
CA HIS A 98 -4.59 3.17 -12.08
C HIS A 98 -5.44 1.98 -12.56
N ASP A 99 -5.11 1.42 -13.72
CA ASP A 99 -5.91 0.35 -14.35
C ASP A 99 -6.08 -0.88 -13.47
N LEU A 100 -5.01 -1.30 -12.78
CA LEU A 100 -5.10 -2.43 -11.85
C LEU A 100 -6.04 -2.15 -10.65
N SER A 101 -6.21 -0.89 -10.23
CA SER A 101 -7.18 -0.51 -9.19
C SER A 101 -8.61 -0.77 -9.66
N LYS A 102 -8.93 -0.41 -10.90
CA LYS A 102 -10.25 -0.66 -11.50
C LYS A 102 -10.56 -2.15 -11.50
N ILE A 103 -9.61 -2.97 -11.97
CA ILE A 103 -9.79 -4.43 -12.03
C ILE A 103 -9.92 -5.04 -10.63
N ILE A 104 -9.17 -4.56 -9.64
CA ILE A 104 -9.27 -5.04 -8.25
C ILE A 104 -10.62 -4.67 -7.62
N ASN A 105 -11.15 -3.48 -7.92
CA ASN A 105 -12.46 -3.06 -7.41
C ASN A 105 -13.61 -3.88 -8.01
N ASP A 106 -13.47 -4.36 -9.24
CA ASP A 106 -14.46 -5.21 -9.92
C ASP A 106 -14.34 -6.71 -9.56
N ALA A 107 -13.27 -7.09 -8.85
CA ALA A 107 -13.00 -8.48 -8.51
C ALA A 107 -13.91 -8.99 -7.37
N PRO A 108 -14.19 -10.31 -7.31
CA PRO A 108 -14.98 -10.88 -6.23
C PRO A 108 -14.37 -10.61 -4.85
N VAL A 109 -15.18 -10.04 -3.97
CA VAL A 109 -14.84 -9.93 -2.55
C VAL A 109 -14.79 -11.34 -1.96
N ALA A 110 -13.80 -11.60 -1.11
CA ALA A 110 -13.66 -12.86 -0.39
C ALA A 110 -14.83 -13.02 0.60
N SER A 111 -15.93 -13.57 0.12
CA SER A 111 -17.15 -13.88 0.85
C SER A 111 -16.90 -15.04 1.83
N SER A 112 -16.21 -14.75 2.93
CA SER A 112 -16.15 -15.57 4.18
C SER A 112 -15.09 -15.11 5.19
N SER A 113 -14.51 -13.90 5.11
CA SER A 113 -13.64 -13.45 6.20
C SER A 113 -14.47 -12.99 7.40
N PRO A 114 -14.37 -13.63 8.59
CA PRO A 114 -15.04 -13.16 9.82
C PRO A 114 -14.63 -11.72 10.19
N ILE A 115 -13.48 -11.28 9.67
CA ILE A 115 -12.92 -9.93 9.87
C ILE A 115 -13.65 -8.89 9.00
N ALA A 116 -14.25 -9.28 7.86
CA ALA A 116 -14.98 -8.33 7.02
C ALA A 116 -16.19 -7.74 7.75
N GLY A 117 -16.89 -8.54 8.56
CA GLY A 117 -17.96 -8.07 9.44
C GLY A 117 -17.46 -7.14 10.55
N LEU A 118 -16.27 -7.41 11.10
CA LEU A 118 -15.64 -6.58 12.12
C LEU A 118 -15.13 -5.24 11.55
N MET A 119 -14.50 -5.24 10.37
CA MET A 119 -14.09 -4.04 9.63
C MET A 119 -15.30 -3.18 9.24
N LYS A 120 -16.43 -3.78 8.85
CA LYS A 120 -17.70 -3.06 8.63
C LYS A 120 -18.27 -2.40 9.89
N ALA A 121 -18.01 -2.97 11.07
CA ALA A 121 -18.45 -2.41 12.35
C ALA A 121 -17.61 -1.21 12.81
N PHE A 122 -16.33 -1.14 12.39
CA PHE A 122 -15.42 -0.04 12.70
C PHE A 122 -15.30 1.01 11.58
N GLY A 123 -15.66 0.66 10.33
CA GLY A 123 -15.65 1.54 9.17
C GLY A 123 -17.06 1.90 8.72
N ARG A 124 -17.46 3.17 8.88
CA ARG A 124 -18.62 3.70 8.15
C ARG A 124 -18.23 3.82 6.68
N ALA A 125 -18.87 3.03 5.81
CA ALA A 125 -18.83 3.29 4.38
C ALA A 125 -19.61 4.59 4.11
N ASP A 126 -18.88 5.66 3.78
CA ASP A 126 -19.46 6.91 3.33
C ASP A 126 -19.74 6.79 1.81
N ILE A 127 -21.03 6.74 1.48
CA ILE A 127 -21.56 6.53 0.13
C ILE A 127 -21.27 7.73 -0.81
N SER A 128 -20.76 8.85 -0.27
CA SER A 128 -20.43 10.06 -1.04
C SER A 128 -18.97 10.16 -1.51
N LYS A 129 -18.11 9.20 -1.14
CA LYS A 129 -16.67 9.31 -1.35
C LYS A 129 -16.27 8.96 -2.79
N PRO A 130 -15.42 9.76 -3.47
CA PRO A 130 -14.79 9.35 -4.73
C PRO A 130 -14.10 7.99 -4.54
N ALA A 131 -14.11 7.14 -5.58
CA ALA A 131 -13.39 5.86 -5.51
C ALA A 131 -11.95 6.11 -5.03
N ASP A 132 -11.62 5.53 -3.88
CA ASP A 132 -10.28 5.57 -3.32
C ASP A 132 -9.39 4.54 -4.03
N GLY A 133 -8.09 4.65 -3.83
CA GLY A 133 -7.14 3.67 -4.36
C GLY A 133 -7.26 2.30 -3.68
N VAL A 134 -6.59 1.31 -4.25
CA VAL A 134 -6.53 -0.06 -3.68
C VAL A 134 -5.18 -0.29 -3.00
N ALA A 135 -5.07 -1.37 -2.22
CA ALA A 135 -3.82 -1.77 -1.60
C ALA A 135 -3.50 -3.25 -1.84
N ILE A 136 -2.26 -3.52 -2.23
CA ILE A 136 -1.71 -4.88 -2.38
C ILE A 136 -0.63 -5.07 -1.32
N TRP A 137 -0.73 -6.15 -0.55
CA TRP A 137 0.29 -6.54 0.42
C TRP A 137 1.15 -7.67 -0.13
N TYR A 138 2.45 -7.39 -0.29
CA TYR A 138 3.47 -8.38 -0.56
C TYR A 138 4.33 -8.64 0.68
N GLY A 139 4.71 -9.89 0.88
CA GLY A 139 5.64 -10.31 1.94
C GLY A 139 6.69 -11.28 1.41
N ARG A 140 7.82 -11.41 2.12
CA ARG A 140 9.05 -12.07 1.62
C ARG A 140 9.69 -11.35 0.43
N VAL A 141 9.42 -10.06 0.28
CA VAL A 141 10.09 -9.24 -0.72
C VAL A 141 11.56 -9.09 -0.33
N MET A 142 12.40 -9.07 -1.35
CA MET A 142 13.86 -8.94 -1.25
C MET A 142 14.28 -7.87 -2.25
N PRO A 143 15.44 -7.23 -2.08
CA PRO A 143 16.00 -6.24 -3.00
C PRO A 143 15.86 -6.60 -4.49
N TYR A 144 16.22 -7.83 -4.86
CA TYR A 144 16.19 -8.31 -6.24
C TYR A 144 14.78 -8.46 -6.85
N HIS A 145 13.71 -8.41 -6.04
CA HIS A 145 12.34 -8.47 -6.56
C HIS A 145 11.85 -7.12 -7.11
N ALA A 146 12.54 -5.99 -6.82
CA ALA A 146 12.05 -4.65 -7.13
C ALA A 146 11.70 -4.45 -8.61
N GLU A 147 12.61 -4.83 -9.51
CA GLU A 147 12.40 -4.73 -10.97
C GLU A 147 11.21 -5.57 -11.44
N GLY A 148 11.11 -6.82 -10.96
CA GLY A 148 10.01 -7.72 -11.30
C GLY A 148 8.65 -7.21 -10.79
N ILE A 149 8.60 -6.58 -9.61
CA ILE A 149 7.38 -5.98 -9.06
C ILE A 149 6.95 -4.77 -9.90
N ILE A 150 7.88 -3.88 -10.27
CA ILE A 150 7.58 -2.74 -11.15
C ILE A 150 7.01 -3.24 -12.47
N GLU A 151 7.67 -4.22 -13.11
CA GLU A 151 7.29 -4.74 -14.40
C GLU A 151 5.94 -5.47 -14.35
N MET A 152 5.78 -6.41 -13.43
CA MET A 152 4.55 -7.22 -13.36
C MET A 152 3.38 -6.42 -12.83
N THR A 153 3.54 -5.72 -11.72
CA THR A 153 2.42 -5.10 -10.99
C THR A 153 2.10 -3.71 -11.49
N LEU A 154 3.10 -2.83 -11.63
CA LEU A 154 2.83 -1.44 -12.00
C LEU A 154 2.61 -1.28 -13.51
N LYS A 155 3.33 -2.02 -14.36
CA LYS A 155 3.16 -1.93 -15.83
C LYS A 155 2.18 -2.95 -16.39
N ASN A 156 2.37 -4.23 -16.07
CA ASN A 156 1.63 -5.32 -16.72
C ASN A 156 0.30 -5.67 -16.02
N ARG A 157 -0.04 -4.96 -14.94
CA ARG A 157 -1.31 -5.13 -14.20
C ARG A 157 -1.48 -6.57 -13.69
N LYS A 158 -0.38 -7.22 -13.30
CA LYS A 158 -0.34 -8.58 -12.75
C LYS A 158 0.16 -8.59 -11.31
N VAL A 159 -0.47 -9.42 -10.50
CA VAL A 159 -0.11 -9.61 -9.10
C VAL A 159 0.78 -10.83 -8.97
N ILE A 160 1.96 -10.67 -8.34
CA ILE A 160 2.93 -11.76 -8.18
C ILE A 160 2.44 -12.71 -7.09
N ARG A 161 2.02 -13.91 -7.49
CA ARG A 161 1.33 -14.85 -6.61
C ARG A 161 2.14 -15.23 -5.38
N ASP A 162 3.43 -15.50 -5.56
CA ASP A 162 4.30 -16.02 -4.48
C ASP A 162 4.57 -14.97 -3.39
N LEU A 163 4.52 -13.69 -3.76
CA LEU A 163 4.70 -12.56 -2.84
C LEU A 163 3.38 -12.16 -2.16
N LEU A 164 2.23 -12.45 -2.77
CA LEU A 164 0.92 -11.99 -2.31
C LEU A 164 0.53 -12.49 -0.93
N ARG A 165 0.10 -11.57 -0.06
CA ARG A 165 -0.45 -11.86 1.29
C ARG A 165 -1.84 -11.30 1.52
N GLY A 166 -2.29 -10.36 0.68
CA GLY A 166 -3.67 -9.87 0.68
C GLY A 166 -3.85 -8.70 -0.29
N VAL A 167 -5.09 -8.48 -0.71
CA VAL A 167 -5.51 -7.30 -1.49
C VAL A 167 -6.76 -6.72 -0.86
N VAL A 168 -6.81 -5.40 -0.76
CA VAL A 168 -7.95 -4.65 -0.25
C VAL A 168 -8.44 -3.68 -1.33
N ASN A 169 -9.74 -3.72 -1.64
CA ASN A 169 -10.37 -2.80 -2.59
C ASN A 169 -10.60 -1.41 -1.96
N SER A 170 -11.14 -0.47 -2.75
CA SER A 170 -11.43 0.89 -2.28
C SER A 170 -12.46 0.96 -1.15
N ASN A 171 -13.25 -0.10 -0.94
CA ASN A 171 -14.26 -0.19 0.12
C ASN A 171 -13.69 -0.77 1.43
N GLY A 172 -12.40 -1.11 1.47
CA GLY A 172 -11.79 -1.77 2.62
C GLY A 172 -12.07 -3.27 2.69
N GLU A 173 -12.57 -3.88 1.61
CA GLU A 173 -12.93 -5.29 1.55
C GLU A 173 -11.77 -6.13 1.02
N LEU A 174 -11.60 -7.34 1.59
CA LEU A 174 -10.60 -8.29 1.11
C LEU A 174 -11.04 -8.89 -0.22
N VAL A 175 -10.17 -8.81 -1.22
CA VAL A 175 -10.43 -9.29 -2.58
C VAL A 175 -9.82 -10.66 -2.80
N ASP A 176 -10.57 -11.56 -3.45
CA ASP A 176 -10.06 -12.83 -3.93
C ASP A 176 -9.64 -12.74 -5.40
N LEU A 177 -8.34 -12.85 -5.65
CA LEU A 177 -7.77 -12.78 -7.01
C LEU A 177 -7.66 -14.15 -7.70
N ARG A 178 -8.08 -15.25 -7.08
CA ARG A 178 -7.91 -16.60 -7.66
C ARG A 178 -8.71 -16.79 -8.96
N SER A 179 -9.84 -16.11 -9.10
CA SER A 179 -10.73 -16.20 -10.26
C SER A 179 -10.49 -15.13 -11.33
N THR A 180 -9.59 -14.17 -11.09
CA THR A 180 -9.51 -12.94 -11.90
C THR A 180 -8.46 -12.99 -13.01
N GLY A 181 -7.68 -14.08 -13.13
CA GLY A 181 -6.55 -14.18 -14.07
C GLY A 181 -5.44 -13.15 -13.83
N LEU A 182 -5.51 -12.39 -12.72
CA LEU A 182 -4.55 -11.35 -12.36
C LEU A 182 -3.29 -11.90 -11.71
N LEU A 183 -3.34 -13.11 -11.15
CA LEU A 183 -2.19 -13.76 -10.56
C LEU A 183 -1.20 -14.18 -11.65
N SER A 184 0.09 -13.89 -11.45
CA SER A 184 1.15 -14.44 -12.28
C SER A 184 1.12 -15.98 -12.24
N ALA A 185 1.49 -16.62 -13.35
CA ALA A 185 1.84 -18.04 -13.32
C ALA A 185 3.01 -18.26 -12.34
N SER A 186 3.03 -19.41 -11.67
CA SER A 186 4.22 -19.85 -10.93
C SER A 186 5.18 -20.58 -11.86
#